data_AF-A0AAD9G5C3-F1
#
_entry.id   AF-A0AAD9G5C3-F1
#
_cell.length_a   1.000
_cell.length_b   1.000
_cell.length_c   1.000
_cell.angle_alpha   90.00
_cell.angle_beta   90.00
_cell.angle_gamma   90.00
#
_symmetry.space_group_name_H-M   'P 1'
#
loop_
_entity.id
_entity.type
_entity.pdbx_description
1 polymer ?
#
loop_
_entity_poly.entity_id
_entity_poly.type
_entity_poly.pdbx_seq_one_letter_code
_entity_poly.pdbx_strand_id
1 'polypeptide(L)'
;MAKYCEIVVYTASLSVYADSLLDKLDPTRVINHRLYREHCVESARSYVKDLSLLDRGISQTIIVDDTPAVYVLHPYNAKISPASSTTRTTEN
;
A
#
# COMPACT_ATOMS: atom_id res chain seq x y z
N MET A 1 6.67 -6.12 13.73
CA MET A 1 5.63 -6.49 12.75
C MET A 1 6.01 -7.75 11.98
N ALA A 2 7.18 -7.81 11.34
CA ALA A 2 7.60 -8.94 10.49
C ALA A 2 7.61 -10.34 11.15
N LYS A 3 7.66 -10.43 12.48
CA LYS A 3 7.55 -11.71 13.21
C LYS A 3 6.10 -12.21 13.38
N TYR A 4 5.11 -11.36 13.13
CA TYR A 4 3.70 -11.62 13.43
C TYR A 4 2.80 -11.54 12.19
N CYS A 5 3.25 -10.85 11.15
CA CYS A 5 2.49 -10.64 9.92
C CYS A 5 3.40 -10.81 8.70
N GLU A 6 2.82 -11.30 7.62
CA GLU A 6 3.37 -11.20 6.27
C GLU A 6 3.30 -9.74 5.80
N ILE A 7 4.42 -9.17 5.38
CA ILE A 7 4.52 -7.78 4.92
C ILE A 7 4.54 -7.76 3.39
N VAL A 8 3.51 -7.15 2.81
CA VAL A 8 3.41 -6.93 1.37
C VAL A 8 3.46 -5.44 1.10
N VAL A 9 4.43 -5.00 0.29
CA VAL A 9 4.42 -3.63 -0.25
C VAL A 9 3.56 -3.64 -1.50
N TYR A 10 2.41 -2.98 -1.45
CA TYR A 10 1.52 -2.82 -2.59
C TYR A 10 1.49 -1.35 -2.97
N THR A 11 2.19 -0.95 -4.04
CA THR A 11 2.30 0.44 -4.49
C THR A 11 1.70 0.64 -5.88
N ALA A 12 1.15 1.83 -6.11
CA ALA A 12 0.68 2.23 -7.44
C ALA A 12 1.83 2.71 -8.35
N SER A 13 3.09 2.64 -7.91
CA SER A 13 4.27 2.94 -8.73
C SER A 13 4.72 1.75 -9.57
N LEU A 14 5.49 2.01 -10.62
CA LEU A 14 6.11 0.96 -11.44
C LEU A 14 7.30 0.34 -10.69
N SER A 15 7.49 -0.98 -10.87
CA SER A 15 8.61 -1.77 -10.33
C SER A 15 9.97 -1.10 -10.55
N VAL A 16 10.24 -0.64 -11.78
CA VAL A 16 11.52 -0.02 -12.18
C VAL A 16 11.97 1.14 -11.28
N TYR A 17 11.03 1.89 -10.71
CA TYR A 17 11.34 3.00 -9.79
C TYR A 17 11.32 2.56 -8.32
N ALA A 18 10.39 1.65 -7.99
CA ALA A 18 10.14 1.25 -6.62
C ALA A 18 11.20 0.29 -6.08
N ASP A 19 11.73 -0.61 -6.90
CA ASP A 19 12.69 -1.64 -6.44
C ASP A 19 13.94 -1.02 -5.79
N SER A 20 14.58 -0.07 -6.48
CA SER A 20 15.79 0.60 -5.97
C SER A 20 15.55 1.38 -4.67
N LEU A 21 14.32 1.88 -4.45
CA LEU A 21 13.95 2.56 -3.22
C LEU A 21 13.69 1.55 -2.10
N LEU A 22 12.94 0.50 -2.40
CA LEU A 22 12.61 -0.55 -1.43
C LEU A 22 13.85 -1.31 -0.96
N ASP A 23 14.83 -1.53 -1.84
CA ASP A 23 16.11 -2.14 -1.46
C ASP A 23 16.89 -1.29 -0.45
N LYS A 24 16.77 0.03 -0.52
CA LYS A 24 17.38 0.96 0.45
C LYS A 24 16.58 1.06 1.75
N LEU A 25 15.25 1.01 1.65
CA LEU A 25 14.34 1.12 2.80
C LEU A 25 14.25 -0.16 3.62
N ASP A 26 14.48 -1.31 2.99
CA ASP A 26 14.39 -2.64 3.61
C ASP A 26 15.74 -3.40 3.60
N PRO A 27 16.78 -2.87 4.28
CA PRO A 27 18.09 -3.50 4.32
C PRO A 27 18.08 -4.87 5.04
N THR A 28 17.07 -5.10 5.89
CA THR A 28 16.92 -6.35 6.65
C THR A 28 15.97 -7.36 5.99
N ARG A 29 15.43 -7.04 4.80
CA ARG A 29 14.54 -7.90 4.00
C ARG A 29 13.33 -8.40 4.78
N VAL A 30 12.63 -7.49 5.47
CA VAL A 30 11.38 -7.79 6.17
C VAL A 30 10.16 -7.82 5.25
N ILE A 31 10.26 -7.26 4.03
CA ILE A 31 9.19 -7.31 3.02
C ILE A 31 9.18 -8.70 2.39
N ASN A 32 8.04 -9.40 2.47
CA ASN A 32 7.86 -10.72 1.88
C ASN A 32 7.54 -10.64 0.38
N HIS A 33 6.68 -9.70 0.00
CA HIS A 33 6.24 -9.55 -1.39
C HIS A 33 6.15 -8.07 -1.80
N ARG A 34 6.40 -7.81 -3.07
CA ARG A 34 6.28 -6.49 -3.68
C ARG A 34 5.30 -6.56 -4.85
N LEU A 35 4.22 -5.79 -4.74
CA LEU A 35 3.18 -5.62 -5.74
C LEU A 35 3.19 -4.18 -6.21
N TYR A 36 3.12 -4.02 -7.52
CA TYR A 36 3.29 -2.76 -8.23
C TYR A 36 2.03 -2.42 -9.03
N ARG A 37 2.09 -1.31 -9.79
CA ARG A 37 0.99 -0.86 -10.65
C ARG A 37 0.45 -1.97 -11.56
N GLU A 38 1.31 -2.79 -12.13
CA GLU A 38 0.94 -3.91 -13.01
C GLU A 38 0.08 -4.99 -12.32
N HIS A 39 0.00 -4.99 -10.98
CA HIS A 39 -0.85 -5.89 -10.20
C HIS A 39 -2.17 -5.23 -9.76
N CYS A 40 -2.30 -3.91 -9.92
CA CYS A 40 -3.53 -3.20 -9.60
C CYS A 40 -4.63 -3.53 -10.61
N VAL A 41 -5.87 -3.51 -10.13
CA VAL A 41 -7.05 -3.56 -11.01
C VAL A 41 -7.32 -2.16 -11.53
N GLU A 42 -7.32 -2.00 -12.85
CA GLU A 42 -7.69 -0.74 -13.47
C GLU A 42 -9.22 -0.54 -13.37
N SER A 43 -9.64 0.54 -12.74
CA SER A 43 -11.06 0.87 -12.59
C SER A 43 -11.29 2.31 -13.04
N ALA A 44 -11.87 2.45 -14.23
CA ALA A 44 -12.18 3.71 -14.91
C ALA A 44 -11.00 4.67 -15.09
N ARG A 45 -10.57 5.36 -14.02
CA ARG A 45 -9.49 6.36 -14.02
C ARG A 45 -8.52 6.20 -12.83
N SER A 46 -8.64 5.12 -12.06
CA SER A 46 -7.81 4.87 -10.89
C SER A 46 -7.34 3.41 -10.86
N TYR A 47 -6.29 3.20 -10.07
CA TYR A 47 -5.77 1.88 -9.75
C TYR A 47 -6.32 1.46 -8.40
N VAL A 48 -7.03 0.33 -8.38
CA VAL A 48 -7.60 -0.25 -7.17
C VAL A 48 -6.75 -1.45 -6.76
N LYS A 49 -6.47 -1.54 -5.46
CA LYS A 49 -5.74 -2.63 -4.82
C LYS A 49 -6.77 -3.62 -4.30
N ASP A 50 -7.22 -4.52 -5.17
CA ASP A 50 -8.16 -5.56 -4.78
C ASP A 50 -7.45 -6.62 -3.92
N LEU A 51 -7.77 -6.62 -2.63
CA LEU A 51 -7.18 -7.54 -1.66
C LEU A 51 -7.63 -8.99 -1.88
N SER A 52 -8.75 -9.21 -2.58
CA SER A 52 -9.25 -10.57 -2.86
C SER A 52 -8.33 -11.35 -3.80
N LEU A 53 -7.48 -10.65 -4.54
CA LEU A 53 -6.50 -11.23 -5.46
C LEU A 53 -5.20 -11.67 -4.77
N LEU A 54 -5.04 -11.40 -3.47
CA LEU A 54 -3.83 -11.73 -2.73
C LEU A 54 -3.73 -13.22 -2.35
N ASP A 55 -4.76 -14.02 -2.63
CA ASP A 55 -4.86 -15.42 -2.18
C ASP A 55 -4.61 -15.55 -0.66
N ARG A 56 -5.21 -14.63 0.10
CA ARG A 56 -5.16 -14.55 1.57
C ARG A 56 -6.57 -14.35 2.11
N GLY A 57 -6.82 -14.85 3.32
CA GLY A 57 -8.07 -14.60 4.02
C GLY A 57 -8.26 -13.11 4.29
N ILE A 58 -9.28 -12.50 3.68
CA ILE A 58 -9.60 -11.07 3.86
C ILE A 58 -9.80 -10.72 5.34
N SER A 59 -10.38 -11.61 6.14
CA SER A 59 -10.57 -11.39 7.59
C SER A 59 -9.26 -11.21 8.38
N GLN A 60 -8.12 -11.60 7.81
CA GLN A 60 -6.79 -11.48 8.40
C GLN A 60 -5.86 -10.54 7.63
N THR A 61 -6.39 -9.81 6.65
CA THR A 61 -5.61 -8.87 5.82
C THR A 61 -5.95 -7.44 6.19
N ILE A 62 -4.93 -6.59 6.31
CA ILE A 62 -5.09 -5.16 6.56
C ILE A 62 -4.30 -4.42 5.49
N ILE A 63 -4.88 -3.35 4.95
CA ILE A 63 -4.18 -2.41 4.07
C ILE A 63 -3.97 -1.08 4.81
N VAL A 64 -2.77 -0.55 4.69
CA VAL A 64 -2.43 0.80 5.15
C VAL A 64 -2.09 1.62 3.93
N ASP A 65 -2.91 2.62 3.65
CA ASP A 65 -2.75 3.49 2.49
C ASP A 65 -3.31 4.88 2.81
N ASP A 66 -2.71 5.90 2.23
CA ASP A 66 -3.09 7.30 2.41
C ASP A 66 -4.22 7.72 1.46
N THR A 67 -4.54 6.91 0.45
CA THR A 67 -5.47 7.24 -0.62
C THR A 67 -6.75 6.37 -0.57
N PRO A 68 -7.89 6.89 -0.09
CA PRO A 68 -9.12 6.09 0.07
C PRO A 68 -9.63 5.36 -1.16
N ALA A 69 -9.41 5.93 -2.35
CA ALA A 69 -9.86 5.35 -3.60
C ALA A 69 -9.24 3.98 -3.91
N VAL A 70 -8.04 3.66 -3.37
CA VAL A 70 -7.33 2.44 -3.75
C VAL A 70 -7.82 1.20 -3.02
N TYR A 71 -8.49 1.33 -1.88
CA TYR A 71 -9.05 0.22 -1.11
C TYR A 71 -10.59 0.21 -1.07
N VAL A 72 -11.22 0.88 -2.05
CA VAL A 72 -12.68 1.04 -2.12
C VAL A 72 -13.45 -0.30 -2.08
N LEU A 73 -12.83 -1.39 -2.53
CA LEU A 73 -13.43 -2.73 -2.52
C LEU A 73 -13.43 -3.40 -1.13
N HIS A 74 -12.53 -2.97 -0.22
CA HIS A 74 -12.33 -3.58 1.10
C HIS A 74 -12.15 -2.51 2.20
N PRO A 75 -13.11 -1.58 2.40
CA PRO A 75 -12.94 -0.43 3.29
C PRO A 75 -12.77 -0.81 4.77
N TYR A 76 -13.33 -1.94 5.21
CA TYR A 76 -13.19 -2.43 6.59
C TYR A 76 -11.79 -2.95 6.91
N ASN A 77 -11.00 -3.27 5.87
CA ASN A 77 -9.62 -3.72 5.98
C ASN A 77 -8.63 -2.55 5.97
N ALA A 78 -9.10 -1.33 5.72
CA ALA A 78 -8.26 -0.17 5.57
C ALA A 78 -8.00 0.54 6.90
N LYS A 79 -6.74 0.90 7.12
CA LYS A 79 -6.33 1.89 8.12
C LYS A 79 -5.71 3.07 7.38
N ILE A 80 -6.33 4.23 7.51
CA ILE A 80 -5.77 5.48 7.00
C ILE A 80 -4.49 5.77 7.79
N SER A 81 -3.35 5.85 7.11
CA SER A 81 -2.17 6.48 7.71
C SER A 81 -2.52 7.95 7.93
N PRO A 82 -2.35 8.52 9.14
CA PRO A 82 -2.60 9.94 9.34
C PRO A 82 -1.78 10.71 8.30
N ALA A 83 -2.45 11.54 7.51
CA ALA A 83 -1.78 12.44 6.58
C ALA A 83 -0.73 13.21 7.40
N SER A 84 0.51 13.29 6.92
CA SER A 84 1.47 14.24 7.44
C SER A 84 0.83 15.61 7.32
N SER A 85 0.32 16.12 8.44
CA SER A 85 -0.25 17.46 8.51
C SER A 85 0.91 18.43 8.35
N THR A 86 1.30 18.70 7.10
CA THR A 86 2.04 19.91 6.76
C THR A 86 1.08 21.04 7.03
N THR A 87 1.09 21.52 8.27
CA THR A 87 0.43 22.76 8.68
C THR A 87 0.90 23.83 7.71
N ARG A 88 0.02 24.28 6.81
CA ARG A 88 0.25 25.53 6.09
C ARG A 88 0.29 26.61 7.15
N THR A 89 1.48 27.04 7.53
CA THR A 89 1.67 28.35 8.16
C THR A 89 1.17 29.37 7.17
N THR A 90 -0.02 29.91 7.43
CA THR A 90 -0.38 31.23 6.93
C THR A 90 0.58 32.21 7.60
N GLU A 91 1.61 32.62 6.87
CA GLU A 91 2.39 33.81 7.21
C GLU A 91 1.45 35.01 7.23
N ASN A 92 1.57 35.79 8.29
CA ASN A 92 0.84 37.03 8.56
C ASN A 92 1.87 38.15 8.67
#